data_AF-F0EXX1-F1
#
_entry.id   AF-F0EXX1-F1
#
_cell.length_a   1.000
_cell.length_b   1.000
_cell.length_c   1.000
_cell.angle_alpha   90.00
_cell.angle_beta   90.00
_cell.angle_gamma   90.00
#
_symmetry.space_group_name_H-M   'P 1'
#
loop_
_entity.id
_entity.type
_entity.pdbx_description
1 polymer ?
#
loop_
_entity_poly.entity_id
_entity_poly.type
_entity_poly.pdbx_seq_one_letter_code
_entity_poly.pdbx_strand_id
1 'polypeptide(L)'
;MKKQPAPLPFSKCRLLFFEQLIDVEETMTEAEFSMWALRIFIPGLVLFLGFIIYNLGKESKAGKFGMFILFLVLGLGIAGFLFKNLLVELLM
;
A
#
# COMPACT_ATOMS: atom_id res chain seq x y z
N MET A 1 32.62 -3.31 -1.53
CA MET A 1 32.95 -1.87 -1.40
C MET A 1 32.32 -1.04 -2.54
N LYS A 2 31.01 -0.79 -2.51
CA LYS A 2 30.38 0.26 -3.34
C LYS A 2 29.27 0.96 -2.55
N LYS A 3 29.58 2.20 -2.16
CA LYS A 3 28.70 3.33 -1.82
C LYS A 3 27.62 3.14 -0.73
N GLN A 4 28.04 3.45 0.50
CA GLN A 4 27.24 4.28 1.41
C GLN A 4 26.85 5.61 0.71
N PRO A 5 25.57 5.98 0.57
CA PRO A 5 25.16 7.36 0.29
C PRO A 5 24.78 8.09 1.58
N ALA A 6 25.23 9.34 1.67
CA ALA A 6 25.18 10.25 2.82
C ALA A 6 23.74 10.71 3.21
N PRO A 7 23.56 11.32 4.39
CA PRO A 7 22.28 11.44 5.09
C PRO A 7 21.39 12.56 4.53
N LEU A 8 20.08 12.28 4.38
CA LEU A 8 19.07 13.23 3.91
C LEU A 8 17.88 13.28 4.88
N PRO A 9 17.18 14.42 4.99
CA PRO A 9 16.57 14.92 6.22
C PRO A 9 15.35 14.13 6.74
N PHE A 10 15.22 14.14 8.07
CA PHE A 10 14.30 13.45 8.99
C PHE A 10 12.83 13.26 8.53
N SER A 11 12.30 14.11 7.65
CA SER A 11 10.95 13.97 7.11
C SER A 11 10.81 12.86 6.05
N LYS A 12 11.92 12.45 5.41
CA LYS A 12 11.91 11.40 4.38
C LYS A 12 11.76 9.99 4.98
N CYS A 13 12.07 9.81 6.27
CA CYS A 13 11.87 8.57 7.03
C CYS A 13 10.39 8.17 7.17
N ARG A 14 9.45 9.13 7.18
CA ARG A 14 8.02 8.83 7.31
C ARG A 14 7.40 8.32 6.01
N LEU A 15 7.96 8.72 4.87
CA LEU A 15 7.58 8.19 3.54
C LEU A 15 8.34 6.90 3.21
N LEU A 16 9.53 6.70 3.80
CA LEU A 16 10.23 5.41 3.83
C LEU A 16 9.49 4.35 4.64
N PHE A 17 8.66 4.69 5.64
CA PHE A 17 7.85 3.68 6.39
C PHE A 17 6.90 2.86 5.49
N PHE A 18 6.45 3.45 4.37
CA PHE A 18 5.60 2.80 3.37
C PHE A 18 6.39 2.26 2.16
N GLU A 19 7.71 2.48 2.12
CA GLU A 19 8.65 1.86 1.16
C GLU A 19 9.42 0.70 1.81
N GLN A 20 9.65 0.76 3.13
CA GLN A 20 10.43 -0.18 3.96
C GLN A 20 9.63 -1.29 4.63
N LEU A 21 8.29 -1.30 4.55
CA LEU A 21 7.51 -2.48 4.95
C LEU A 21 7.61 -3.62 3.90
N ILE A 22 8.17 -3.34 2.72
CA ILE A 22 8.42 -4.31 1.64
C ILE A 22 9.92 -4.54 1.41
N ASP A 23 10.81 -3.99 2.24
CA ASP A 23 12.23 -4.37 2.32
C ASP A 23 12.41 -5.72 3.07
N VAL A 24 11.59 -6.73 2.74
CA VAL A 24 11.89 -8.12 3.13
C VAL A 24 12.75 -8.71 2.01
N GLU A 25 14.04 -8.84 2.32
CA GLU A 25 15.08 -9.60 1.62
C GLU A 25 15.99 -8.79 0.67
N GLU A 26 17.12 -8.30 1.20
CA GLU A 26 18.29 -8.05 0.37
C GLU A 26 18.97 -9.40 0.06
N THR A 27 18.70 -10.00 -1.10
CA THR A 27 19.66 -10.90 -1.77
C THR A 27 19.45 -10.90 -3.27
N MET A 28 20.36 -10.26 -3.98
CA MET A 28 20.44 -10.31 -5.44
C MET A 28 20.58 -11.78 -5.90
N THR A 29 19.43 -12.35 -6.26
CA THR A 29 19.12 -13.58 -7.03
C THR A 29 17.80 -14.22 -6.56
N GLU A 30 17.30 -13.91 -5.35
CA GLU A 30 15.96 -14.29 -4.86
C GLU A 30 15.07 -13.07 -4.51
N ALA A 31 15.69 -11.92 -4.23
CA ALA A 31 14.98 -10.68 -3.89
C ALA A 31 14.01 -10.22 -4.98
N GLU A 32 14.35 -10.41 -6.27
CA GLU A 32 13.46 -10.04 -7.39
C GLU A 32 12.14 -10.84 -7.35
N PHE A 33 12.21 -12.13 -7.06
CA PHE A 33 11.03 -12.98 -6.94
C PHE A 33 10.17 -12.57 -5.74
N SER A 34 10.81 -12.35 -4.59
CA SER A 34 10.14 -11.87 -3.37
C SER A 34 9.50 -10.49 -3.58
N MET A 35 10.17 -9.60 -4.31
CA MET A 35 9.68 -8.26 -4.63
C MET A 35 8.45 -8.29 -5.54
N TRP A 36 8.46 -9.11 -6.60
CA TRP A 36 7.28 -9.29 -7.46
C TRP A 36 6.12 -9.95 -6.71
N ALA A 37 6.40 -10.96 -5.89
CA ALA A 37 5.40 -11.62 -5.07
C ALA A 37 4.74 -10.64 -4.08
N LEU A 38 5.53 -9.88 -3.32
CA LEU A 38 5.03 -8.89 -2.37
C LEU A 38 4.29 -7.75 -3.07
N ARG A 39 4.80 -7.27 -4.21
CA ARG A 39 4.17 -6.20 -5.00
C ARG A 39 2.77 -6.54 -5.49
N ILE A 40 2.49 -7.82 -5.78
CA ILE A 40 1.19 -8.29 -6.27
C ILE A 40 0.31 -8.81 -5.13
N PHE A 41 0.89 -9.53 -4.17
CA PHE A 41 0.16 -10.18 -3.08
C PHE A 41 -0.41 -9.17 -2.08
N ILE A 42 0.33 -8.10 -1.78
CA ILE A 42 -0.10 -7.04 -0.86
C ILE A 42 -1.35 -6.29 -1.37
N PRO A 43 -1.35 -5.71 -2.59
CA PRO A 43 -2.57 -5.06 -3.10
C PRO A 43 -3.70 -6.08 -3.32
N GLY A 44 -3.38 -7.33 -3.70
CA GLY A 44 -4.37 -8.41 -3.82
C GLY A 44 -5.10 -8.70 -2.50
N LEU A 45 -4.38 -8.83 -1.39
CA LEU A 45 -4.95 -9.08 -0.07
C LEU A 45 -5.79 -7.89 0.44
N VAL A 46 -5.34 -6.66 0.20
CA VAL A 46 -6.09 -5.43 0.56
C VAL A 46 -7.39 -5.33 -0.24
N LEU A 47 -7.37 -5.67 -1.53
CA LEU A 47 -8.57 -5.69 -2.38
C LEU A 47 -9.56 -6.77 -1.92
N PHE A 48 -9.05 -7.93 -1.53
CA PHE A 48 -9.86 -9.03 -0.99
C PHE A 48 -10.51 -8.65 0.36
N LEU A 49 -9.78 -7.98 1.24
CA LEU A 49 -10.33 -7.42 2.49
C LEU A 49 -11.45 -6.41 2.19
N GLY A 50 -11.23 -5.52 1.23
CA GLY A 50 -12.23 -4.54 0.77
C GLY A 50 -13.47 -5.21 0.18
N PHE A 51 -13.31 -6.28 -0.58
CA PHE A 51 -14.41 -7.03 -1.20
C PHE A 51 -15.31 -7.70 -0.14
N ILE A 52 -14.71 -8.31 0.89
CA ILE A 52 -15.46 -8.90 2.01
C ILE A 52 -16.23 -7.82 2.77
N ILE A 53 -15.60 -6.68 3.04
CA ILE A 53 -16.23 -5.55 3.74
C ILE A 53 -17.39 -4.97 2.92
N TYR A 54 -17.24 -4.88 1.60
CA TYR A 54 -18.31 -4.46 0.70
C TYR A 54 -19.50 -5.43 0.77
N ASN A 55 -19.22 -6.73 0.84
CA ASN A 55 -20.24 -7.76 0.96
C ASN A 55 -20.95 -7.71 2.34
N LEU A 56 -20.20 -7.62 3.44
CA LEU A 56 -20.77 -7.48 4.78
C LEU A 56 -21.54 -6.16 4.96
N GLY A 57 -21.04 -5.04 4.42
CA GLY A 57 -21.73 -3.76 4.51
C GLY A 57 -23.11 -3.79 3.84
N LYS A 58 -23.22 -4.54 2.74
CA LYS A 58 -24.48 -4.74 2.01
C LYS A 58 -25.41 -5.73 2.70
N GLU A 59 -24.92 -6.87 3.17
CA GLU A 59 -25.75 -7.86 3.89
C GLU A 59 -26.15 -7.40 5.29
N SER A 60 -25.25 -6.74 6.02
CA SER A 60 -25.45 -6.40 7.42
C SER A 60 -26.36 -5.19 7.63
N LYS A 61 -26.91 -4.56 6.57
CA LYS A 61 -27.69 -3.31 6.67
C LYS A 61 -27.04 -2.32 7.63
N ALA A 62 -25.70 -2.24 7.64
CA ALA A 62 -25.00 -1.18 8.34
C ALA A 62 -25.62 0.11 7.79
N GLY A 63 -26.36 0.85 8.63
CA GLY A 63 -27.40 1.78 8.18
C GLY A 63 -26.90 2.76 7.12
N LYS A 64 -27.78 3.50 6.44
CA LYS A 64 -27.43 4.39 5.31
C LYS A 64 -26.14 5.23 5.51
N PHE A 65 -25.84 5.60 6.76
CA PHE A 65 -24.59 6.24 7.19
C PHE A 65 -23.36 5.31 7.25
N GLY A 66 -23.49 4.09 7.75
CA GLY A 66 -22.42 3.10 7.84
C GLY A 66 -21.87 2.71 6.46
N MET A 67 -22.74 2.40 5.49
CA MET A 67 -22.30 2.12 4.11
C MET A 67 -21.59 3.31 3.47
N PHE A 68 -22.01 4.55 3.78
CA PHE A 68 -21.39 5.77 3.26
C PHE A 68 -19.97 5.96 3.82
N ILE A 69 -19.77 5.75 5.12
CA ILE A 69 -18.47 5.83 5.77
C ILE A 69 -17.55 4.68 5.32
N LEU A 70 -18.08 3.47 5.18
CA LEU A 70 -17.37 2.31 4.63
C LEU A 70 -16.84 2.59 3.22
N PHE A 71 -17.66 3.21 2.37
CA PHE A 71 -17.27 3.58 1.01
C PHE A 71 -16.23 4.71 0.99
N LEU A 72 -16.33 5.67 1.91
CA LEU A 72 -15.32 6.73 2.06
C LEU A 72 -13.97 6.18 2.55
N VAL A 73 -13.94 5.34 3.57
CA VAL A 73 -12.67 4.76 4.08
C VAL A 73 -12.06 3.83 3.03
N LEU A 74 -12.86 3.01 2.36
CA LEU A 74 -12.37 2.10 1.31
C LEU A 74 -11.88 2.88 0.09
N GLY A 75 -12.66 3.88 -0.36
CA GLY A 75 -12.30 4.76 -1.46
C GLY A 75 -11.05 5.57 -1.15
N LEU A 76 -10.92 6.13 0.05
CA LEU A 76 -9.75 6.89 0.48
C LEU A 76 -8.51 5.99 0.65
N GLY A 77 -8.68 4.75 1.11
CA GLY A 77 -7.58 3.77 1.23
C GLY A 77 -7.00 3.37 -0.12
N ILE A 78 -7.87 3.03 -1.09
CA ILE A 78 -7.45 2.67 -2.45
C ILE A 78 -6.92 3.90 -3.20
N ALA A 79 -7.59 5.06 -3.07
CA ALA A 79 -7.15 6.31 -3.67
C ALA A 79 -5.80 6.77 -3.11
N GLY A 80 -5.55 6.65 -1.80
CA GLY A 80 -4.25 6.96 -1.19
C GLY A 80 -3.12 6.07 -1.69
N PHE A 81 -3.41 4.78 -1.92
CA PHE A 81 -2.45 3.84 -2.50
C PHE A 81 -2.12 4.18 -3.96
N LEU A 82 -3.14 4.48 -4.78
CA LEU A 82 -2.95 4.89 -6.19
C LEU A 82 -2.24 6.24 -6.29
N PHE A 83 -2.63 7.21 -5.46
CA PHE A 83 -2.07 8.57 -5.48
C PHE A 83 -0.58 8.57 -5.14
N LYS A 84 -0.14 7.74 -4.18
CA LYS A 84 1.29 7.57 -3.87
C LYS A 84 2.07 7.09 -5.11
N ASN A 85 1.56 6.09 -5.82
CA ASN A 85 2.20 5.55 -7.02
C ASN A 85 2.26 6.60 -8.14
N LEU A 86 1.14 7.30 -8.40
CA LEU A 86 1.07 8.33 -9.42
C LEU A 86 2.01 9.52 -9.14
N LEU A 87 2.12 9.94 -7.87
CA LEU A 87 2.97 11.06 -7.48
C LEU A 87 4.47 10.72 -7.61
N VAL A 88 4.84 9.46 -7.37
CA VAL A 88 6.22 8.98 -7.53
C VAL A 88 6.58 8.90 -9.01
N GLU A 89 5.68 8.42 -9.86
CA GLU A 89 5.90 8.28 -11.31
C GLU A 89 5.87 9.63 -12.06
N LEU A 90 5.20 10.64 -11.52
CA LEU A 90 5.18 12.00 -12.08
C LEU A 90 6.33 12.90 -11.55
N LEU A 91 6.93 12.55 -10.40
CA LEU A 91 8.04 13.31 -9.79
C LEU A 91 9.42 12.70 -10.10
N MET A 92 9.47 11.45 -10.56
CA MET A 92 10.65 10.81 -11.17
C MET A 92 10.72 11.11 -12.66
#